data_AF-A0A8J8Q6W1-F1
#
_entry.id   AF-A0A8J8Q6W1-F1
#
_cell.length_a   1.000
_cell.length_b   1.000
_cell.length_c   1.000
_cell.angle_alpha   90.00
_cell.angle_beta   90.00
_cell.angle_gamma   90.00
#
_symmetry.space_group_name_H-M   'P 1'
#
loop_
_entity.id
_entity.type
_entity.pdbx_description
1 polymer ?
#
loop_
_entity_poly.entity_id
_entity_poly.type
_entity_poly.pdbx_seq_one_letter_code
_entity_poly.pdbx_strand_id
1 'polypeptide(L)' 'MLATAFGIALIVTGLAGVRYAPEIVAAQRRQRMMPFEGDEELEEEDRVRVTKGTAVVVVLIGFALVGYGVGLV' A
#
# COMPACT_ATOMS: atom_id res chain seq x y z
N MET A 1 22.06 8.53 -0.74
CA MET A 1 22.08 7.10 -0.31
C MET A 1 20.87 6.72 0.53
N LEU A 2 20.57 7.39 1.65
CA LEU A 2 19.40 7.07 2.49
C LEU A 2 18.05 7.22 1.75
N ALA A 3 17.85 8.33 1.02
CA ALA A 3 16.62 8.56 0.25
C ALA A 3 16.39 7.45 -0.80
N THR A 4 17.44 7.06 -1.52
CA THR A 4 17.41 5.97 -2.51
C THR A 4 17.05 4.64 -1.85
N ALA A 5 17.68 4.30 -0.72
CA ALA A 5 17.40 3.06 0.00
C ALA A 5 15.94 3.02 0.51
N PHE A 6 15.46 4.13 1.05
CA PHE A 6 14.08 4.24 1.51
C PHE A 6 13.09 4.15 0.35
N GLY A 7 13.38 4.80 -0.78
CA GLY A 7 12.56 4.71 -1.99
C GLY A 7 12.46 3.28 -2.52
N ILE A 8 13.57 2.53 -2.56
CA ILE A 8 13.57 1.11 -2.93
C ILE A 8 12.71 0.29 -1.95
N ALA A 9 12.84 0.52 -0.64
CA ALA A 9 12.03 -0.16 0.36
C ALA A 9 10.53 0.08 0.13
N LEU A 10 10.12 1.34 -0.12
CA LEU A 10 8.73 1.66 -0.43
C LEU A 10 8.23 0.98 -1.71
N ILE A 11 9.05 0.91 -2.76
CA ILE A 11 8.68 0.20 -4.00
C ILE A 11 8.42 -1.28 -3.70
N VAL A 12 9.35 -1.95 -3.00
CA VAL A 12 9.21 -3.39 -2.68
C VAL A 12 7.99 -3.63 -1.80
N THR A 13 7.80 -2.85 -0.74
CA THR A 13 6.66 -2.99 0.16
C THR A 13 5.34 -2.64 -0.52
N GLY A 14 5.30 -1.63 -1.38
CA GLY A 14 4.12 -1.27 -2.16
C GLY A 14 3.73 -2.36 -3.15
N LEU A 15 4.69 -2.94 -3.87
CA LEU A 15 4.44 -4.10 -4.76
C LEU A 15 3.90 -5.31 -3.98
N ALA A 16 4.48 -5.60 -2.81
CA ALA A 16 3.97 -6.62 -1.91
C ALA A 16 2.53 -6.30 -1.46
N GLY A 17 2.25 -5.04 -1.11
CA GLY A 17 0.91 -4.57 -0.74
C GLY A 17 -0.13 -4.77 -1.84
N VAL A 18 0.23 -4.52 -3.11
CA VAL A 18 -0.66 -4.78 -4.26
C VAL A 18 -0.93 -6.27 -4.42
N ARG A 19 0.11 -7.10 -4.30
CA ARG A 19 0.03 -8.55 -4.49
C ARG A 19 -0.75 -9.26 -3.38
N TYR A 20 -0.64 -8.78 -2.15
CA TYR A 20 -1.22 -9.39 -0.95
C TYR A 20 -2.41 -8.62 -0.37
N ALA A 21 -2.96 -7.65 -1.10
CA ALA A 21 -4.11 -6.87 -0.65
C ALA A 21 -5.31 -7.71 -0.19
N PRO A 22 -5.72 -8.80 -0.88
CA PRO A 22 -6.79 -9.68 -0.39
C PRO A 22 -6.49 -10.28 0.98
N GLU A 23 -5.28 -10.79 1.17
CA GLU A 23 -4.84 -11.42 2.41
C GLU A 23 -4.70 -10.41 3.55
N ILE A 24 -4.28 -9.17 3.25
CA ILE A 24 -4.23 -8.07 4.20
C ILE A 24 -5.63 -7.72 4.70
N VAL A 25 -6.60 -7.56 3.79
CA VAL A 25 -8.00 -7.27 4.15
C VAL A 25 -8.60 -8.42 4.97
N ALA A 26 -8.34 -9.67 4.58
CA ALA A 26 -8.80 -10.83 5.33
C ALA A 26 -8.17 -10.89 6.75
N ALA A 27 -6.90 -10.51 6.90
CA ALA A 27 -6.24 -10.43 8.19
C ALA A 27 -6.83 -9.30 9.06
N GLN A 28 -7.08 -8.12 8.48
CA GLN A 28 -7.73 -6.99 9.16
C GLN A 28 -9.12 -7.36 9.67
N ARG A 29 -9.91 -8.08 8.88
CA ARG A 29 -11.22 -8.61 9.28
C ARG A 29 -11.11 -9.56 10.47
N ARG A 30 -10.18 -10.51 10.43
CA ARG A 30 -9.94 -11.45 11.54
C ARG A 30 -9.52 -10.74 12.82
N GLN A 31 -8.79 -9.63 12.70
CA GLN A 31 -8.32 -8.84 13.83
C GLN A 31 -9.32 -7.77 14.30
N ARG A 32 -10.53 -7.71 13.71
CA ARG A 32 -11.53 -6.66 13.96
C ARG A 32 -10.94 -5.25 13.86
N MET A 33 -10.02 -5.07 12.93
CA MET A 33 -9.39 -3.78 12.62
C MET A 33 -10.14 -3.03 11.52
N MET A 34 -11.33 -3.49 11.12
CA MET A 34 -12.15 -2.86 10.10
C MET A 34 -12.97 -1.73 10.72
N PRO A 35 -12.77 -0.46 10.31
CA PRO A 35 -13.41 0.69 10.97
C PRO A 35 -14.91 0.83 10.68
N PHE A 36 -15.40 0.18 9.62
CA PHE A 36 -16.82 0.18 9.22
C PHE A 36 -17.36 -1.25 9.31
N GLU A 37 -18.01 -1.60 10.41
CA GLU A 37 -18.77 -2.85 10.60
C GLU A 37 -20.25 -2.47 10.84
N GLY A 38 -21.19 -2.87 9.98
CA GLY A 38 -22.63 -2.55 10.10
C GLY A 38 -23.26 -1.97 8.82
N ASP A 39 -24.19 -1.01 8.94
CA ASP A 39 -24.93 -0.42 7.79
C ASP A 39 -24.05 0.39 6.81
N GLU A 40 -22.80 0.67 7.19
CA GLU A 40 -21.75 1.30 6.35
C GLU A 40 -20.69 0.27 5.87
N GLU A 41 -21.04 -1.02 5.84
CA GLU A 41 -20.10 -2.08 5.46
C GLU A 41 -19.69 -1.93 3.98
N LEU A 42 -18.47 -1.43 3.76
CA LEU A 42 -17.83 -1.49 2.45
C LEU A 42 -17.68 -2.93 2.01
N GLU A 43 -18.04 -3.21 0.76
CA GLU A 43 -17.83 -4.50 0.12
C GLU A 43 -16.35 -4.92 0.22
N GLU A 44 -16.10 -6.22 0.41
CA GLU A 44 -14.75 -6.75 0.54
C GLU A 44 -13.90 -6.44 -0.71
N GLU A 45 -14.50 -6.45 -1.89
CA GLU A 45 -13.85 -6.06 -3.14
C GLU A 45 -13.38 -4.60 -3.10
N ASP A 46 -14.21 -3.68 -2.62
CA ASP A 46 -13.86 -2.26 -2.51
C ASP A 46 -12.71 -2.03 -1.53
N ARG A 47 -12.70 -2.75 -0.40
CA ARG A 47 -11.59 -2.70 0.56
C ARG A 47 -10.28 -3.18 -0.06
N VAL A 48 -10.34 -4.25 -0.84
CA VAL A 48 -9.17 -4.76 -1.58
C VAL A 48 -8.74 -3.75 -2.63
N ARG A 49 -9.67 -3.13 -3.35
CA ARG A 49 -9.38 -2.10 -4.36
C ARG A 49 -8.70 -0.88 -3.74
N VAL A 50 -9.21 -0.36 -2.61
CA VAL A 50 -8.59 0.75 -1.87
C VAL A 50 -7.21 0.37 -1.35
N THR A 51 -7.05 -0.83 -0.79
CA THR A 51 -5.75 -1.31 -0.31
C THR A 51 -4.72 -1.38 -1.44
N LYS A 52 -5.11 -1.90 -2.61
CA LYS A 52 -4.26 -1.89 -3.81
C LYS A 52 -3.94 -0.48 -4.27
N GLY A 53 -4.92 0.42 -4.29
CA GLY A 53 -4.72 1.83 -4.66
C GLY A 53 -3.69 2.51 -3.76
N THR A 54 -3.82 2.37 -2.44
CA THR A 54 -2.85 2.88 -1.47
C THR A 54 -1.46 2.30 -1.70
N ALA A 55 -1.37 0.98 -1.94
CA ALA A 55 -0.09 0.33 -2.21
C ALA A 55 0.57 0.85 -3.50
N VAL A 56 -0.21 1.14 -4.55
CA VAL A 56 0.29 1.80 -5.78
C VAL A 56 0.82 3.20 -5.48
N VAL A 57 0.11 4.00 -4.68
CA VAL A 57 0.59 5.34 -4.27
C VAL A 57 1.93 5.25 -3.54
N VAL A 58 2.09 4.27 -2.65
CA VAL A 58 3.37 4.02 -1.95
C VAL A 58 4.50 3.71 -2.94
N VAL A 59 4.24 2.90 -3.98
CA VAL A 59 5.21 2.62 -5.04
C VAL A 59 5.61 3.91 -5.77
N LEU A 60 4.65 4.77 -6.12
CA LEU A 60 4.91 6.04 -6.80
C LEU A 60 5.78 6.99 -5.96
N ILE A 61 5.51 7.09 -4.66
CA ILE A 61 6.34 7.85 -3.71
C ILE A 61 7.75 7.28 -3.67
N GLY A 62 7.89 5.94 -3.66
CA GLY A 62 9.18 5.28 -3.71
C GLY A 62 9.99 5.62 -4.96
N PHE A 63 9.36 5.63 -6.14
CA PHE A 63 10.01 6.06 -7.38
C PHE A 63 10.45 7.53 -7.34
N ALA A 64 9.61 8.43 -6.80
CA ALA A 64 9.97 9.84 -6.65
C ALA A 64 11.21 10.01 -5.74
N LEU A 65 11.28 9.28 -4.63
CA LEU A 65 12.44 9.30 -3.73
C LEU A 65 13.70 8.71 -4.33
N VAL A 66 13.58 7.65 -5.13
CA VAL A 66 14.72 7.13 -5.90
C VAL A 66 15.21 8.18 -6.89
N GLY A 67 14.30 8.79 -7.66
CA GLY A 67 14.61 9.84 -8.63
C GLY A 67 15.34 11.03 -7.98
N TYR A 68 14.82 11.52 -6.86
CA TYR A 68 15.47 12.56 -6.05
C TYR A 68 16.86 12.12 -5.56
N GLY A 69 16.97 10.90 -5.01
CA GLY A 69 18.21 10.40 -4.45
C GLY A 69 19.34 10.17 -5.47
N VAL A 70 19.02 10.03 -6.75
CA VAL A 70 19.99 9.89 -7.86
C VAL A 70 20.17 11.17 -8.69
N GLY A 71 19.44 12.25 -8.37
CA GLY A 71 19.56 13.55 -9.06
C GLY A 71 18.81 13.62 -10.40
N LEU A 72 17.78 12.80 -10.61
CA LEU A 72 16.90 12.88 -11.78
C LEU A 72 15.78 13.93 -11.61
N VAL A 73 15.46 14.30 -10.37
CA VAL A 73 14.44 15.27 -9.96
C VAL A 73 15.04 16.14 -8.85
#